data_AF-A0A661BEJ5-F1
#
_entry.id   AF-A0A661BEJ5-F1
#
_cell.length_a   1.000
_cell.length_b   1.000
_cell.length_c   1.000
_cell.angle_alpha   90.00
_cell.angle_beta   90.00
_cell.angle_gamma   90.00
#
_symmetry.space_group_name_H-M   'P 1'
#
loop_
_entity.id
_entity.type
_entity.pdbx_description
1 polymer ?
#
loop_
_entity_poly.entity_id
_entity_poly.type
_entity_poly.pdbx_seq_one_letter_code
_entity_poly.pdbx_strand_id
1 'polypeptide(L)'
;MDPRIHLHLFDSLADEGETAVYEKAAIPYPEKISESDLARLAKENRYLDKVLKYFNKKVDEDRETTTQWFFYKYILQTLIEVGGQAKRSKIIEIVFQKTQPFLRKGDYKTIPSGAIRWSNRVAWAGLDLSLAGCIEIGHGIWRITPLGEKVYEVKSAERF
;
A
#
# COMPACT_ATOMS: atom_id res chain seq x y z
N MET A 1 -24.53 14.51 26.88
CA MET A 1 -24.87 14.27 25.47
C MET A 1 -24.04 13.09 25.03
N ASP A 2 -24.69 12.00 24.62
CA ASP A 2 -24.12 10.66 24.42
C ASP A 2 -23.44 10.54 23.03
N PRO A 3 -22.19 10.05 22.91
CA PRO A 3 -21.47 9.94 21.63
C PRO A 3 -21.84 8.70 20.77
N ARG A 4 -22.93 7.99 21.04
CA ARG A 4 -23.32 6.75 20.34
C ARG A 4 -24.02 6.88 18.97
N ILE A 5 -23.94 8.01 18.27
CA ILE A 5 -24.69 8.17 16.99
C ILE A 5 -23.89 7.76 15.73
N HIS A 6 -22.61 7.38 15.81
CA HIS A 6 -21.84 7.01 14.59
C HIS A 6 -21.32 5.57 14.51
N LEU A 7 -21.92 4.62 15.25
CA LEU A 7 -21.50 3.21 15.21
C LEU A 7 -22.63 2.20 15.00
N HIS A 8 -23.67 2.56 14.23
CA HIS A 8 -24.78 1.64 13.93
C HIS A 8 -25.09 1.52 12.44
N LEU A 9 -24.07 1.56 11.58
CA LEU A 9 -24.23 1.21 10.16
C LEU A 9 -23.40 -0.01 9.71
N PHE A 10 -22.72 -0.69 10.64
CA PHE A 10 -21.86 -1.83 10.31
C PHE A 10 -22.32 -3.19 10.87
N ASP A 11 -23.28 -3.23 11.80
CA ASP A 11 -23.64 -4.47 12.52
C ASP A 11 -24.95 -5.12 12.07
N SER A 12 -25.59 -4.71 10.96
CA SER A 12 -26.85 -5.34 10.49
C SER A 12 -26.80 -5.98 9.10
N LEU A 13 -25.61 -6.23 8.55
CA LEU A 13 -25.45 -6.90 7.24
C LEU A 13 -24.61 -8.18 7.34
N ALA A 14 -24.54 -8.78 8.52
CA ALA A 14 -24.06 -10.14 8.70
C ALA A 14 -25.23 -11.13 8.52
N ASP A 15 -25.84 -11.12 7.34
CA ASP A 15 -26.63 -12.27 6.88
C ASP A 15 -26.69 -12.26 5.34
N GLU A 16 -26.07 -13.28 4.76
CA GLU A 16 -26.25 -13.81 3.39
C GLU A 16 -26.09 -12.85 2.18
N GLY A 17 -25.43 -11.69 2.31
CA GLY A 17 -25.25 -10.73 1.20
C GLY A 17 -23.81 -10.25 0.93
N GLU A 18 -22.82 -10.70 1.68
CA GLU A 18 -21.50 -10.03 1.78
C GLU A 18 -20.65 -10.11 0.49
N THR A 19 -20.95 -11.03 -0.43
CA THR A 19 -20.25 -11.14 -1.72
C THR A 19 -20.69 -10.06 -2.73
N ALA A 20 -21.92 -9.54 -2.61
CA ALA A 20 -22.55 -8.73 -3.66
C ALA A 20 -22.24 -7.23 -3.59
N VAL A 21 -21.68 -6.73 -2.47
CA VAL A 21 -21.29 -5.31 -2.34
C VAL A 21 -19.90 -5.06 -2.95
N TYR A 22 -19.01 -6.05 -2.94
CA TYR A 22 -17.66 -5.95 -3.51
C TYR A 22 -17.63 -5.99 -5.04
N GLU A 23 -18.69 -6.45 -5.72
CA GLU A 23 -18.76 -6.49 -7.18
C GLU A 23 -19.05 -5.14 -7.84
N LYS A 24 -19.64 -4.16 -7.13
CA LYS A 24 -20.17 -2.94 -7.77
C LYS A 24 -19.18 -1.77 -7.94
N ALA A 25 -17.91 -1.95 -7.57
CA ALA A 25 -16.84 -0.99 -7.86
C ALA A 25 -15.52 -1.64 -8.31
N ALA A 26 -15.51 -2.94 -8.56
CA ALA A 26 -14.37 -3.60 -9.18
C ALA A 26 -14.49 -3.39 -10.69
N ILE A 27 -13.72 -2.44 -11.24
CA ILE A 27 -13.28 -2.60 -12.63
C ILE A 27 -12.61 -3.99 -12.65
N PRO A 28 -13.12 -4.99 -13.40
CA PRO A 28 -12.51 -6.31 -13.39
C PRO A 28 -11.08 -6.15 -13.88
N TYR A 29 -10.12 -6.28 -12.97
CA TYR A 29 -8.72 -6.31 -13.35
C TYR A 29 -8.56 -7.53 -14.25
N PRO A 30 -8.06 -7.38 -15.49
CA PRO A 30 -7.86 -8.53 -16.37
C PRO A 30 -6.98 -9.55 -15.64
N GLU A 31 -7.30 -10.85 -15.78
CA GLU A 31 -6.58 -11.96 -15.13
C GLU A 31 -5.05 -11.92 -15.41
N LYS A 32 -4.62 -11.19 -16.44
CA LYS A 32 -3.24 -10.83 -16.72
C LYS A 32 -3.15 -9.38 -17.18
N ILE A 33 -2.39 -8.55 -16.46
CA ILE A 33 -2.06 -7.17 -16.87
C ILE A 33 -0.79 -7.21 -17.71
N SER A 34 -0.86 -6.77 -18.97
CA SER A 34 0.32 -6.63 -19.84
C SER A 34 1.14 -5.38 -19.50
N GLU A 35 2.38 -5.30 -19.98
CA GLU A 35 3.19 -4.07 -19.85
C GLU A 35 2.55 -2.86 -20.56
N SER A 36 1.91 -3.09 -21.71
CA SER A 36 1.14 -2.05 -22.42
C SER A 36 -0.07 -1.57 -21.62
N ASP A 37 -0.74 -2.47 -20.89
CA ASP A 37 -1.84 -2.08 -19.99
C ASP A 37 -1.32 -1.23 -18.84
N LEU A 38 -0.19 -1.61 -18.26
CA LEU A 38 0.44 -0.86 -17.16
C LEU A 38 0.77 0.57 -17.58
N ALA A 39 1.36 0.76 -18.77
CA ALA A 39 1.66 2.08 -19.32
C ALA A 39 0.41 2.92 -19.59
N ARG A 40 -0.69 2.30 -20.06
CA ARG A 40 -1.97 2.97 -20.26
C ARG A 40 -2.59 3.39 -18.92
N LEU A 41 -2.69 2.46 -17.98
CA LEU A 41 -3.24 2.71 -16.63
C LEU A 41 -2.47 3.81 -15.91
N ALA A 42 -1.14 3.87 -16.06
CA ALA A 42 -0.31 4.90 -15.46
C ALA A 42 -0.63 6.31 -16.00
N LYS A 43 -1.00 6.44 -17.29
CA LYS A 43 -1.43 7.73 -17.86
C LYS A 43 -2.76 8.20 -17.26
N GLU A 44 -3.63 7.27 -16.87
CA GLU A 44 -4.97 7.53 -16.33
C GLU A 44 -4.96 7.69 -14.79
N ASN A 45 -3.98 7.11 -14.10
CA ASN A 45 -3.85 7.15 -12.64
C ASN A 45 -2.50 7.75 -12.20
N ARG A 46 -2.54 9.01 -11.74
CA ARG A 46 -1.35 9.72 -11.24
C ARG A 46 -0.61 9.02 -10.09
N TYR A 47 -1.32 8.23 -9.28
CA TYR A 47 -0.70 7.48 -8.18
C TYR A 47 0.04 6.27 -8.71
N LEU A 48 -0.49 5.61 -9.74
CA LEU A 48 0.22 4.54 -10.42
C LEU A 48 1.46 5.05 -11.16
N ASP A 49 1.37 6.17 -11.88
CA ASP A 49 2.55 6.83 -12.47
C ASP A 49 3.63 7.14 -11.41
N LYS A 50 3.21 7.74 -10.29
CA LYS A 50 4.09 7.99 -9.14
C LYS A 50 4.73 6.70 -8.62
N VAL A 51 3.94 5.64 -8.40
CA VAL A 51 4.46 4.35 -7.92
C VAL A 51 5.52 3.82 -8.88
N LEU A 52 5.23 3.75 -10.18
CA LEU A 52 6.16 3.26 -11.19
C LEU A 52 7.44 4.10 -11.27
N LYS A 53 7.33 5.43 -11.21
CA LYS A 53 8.45 6.36 -11.28
C LYS A 53 9.40 6.25 -10.09
N TYR A 54 8.88 6.00 -8.89
CA TYR A 54 9.67 6.02 -7.66
C TYR A 54 9.98 4.64 -7.08
N PHE A 55 9.46 3.56 -7.66
CA PHE A 55 9.55 2.20 -7.12
C PHE A 55 10.98 1.77 -6.76
N ASN A 56 11.94 2.01 -7.65
CA ASN A 56 13.36 1.67 -7.48
C ASN A 56 14.25 2.89 -7.17
N LYS A 57 13.64 4.05 -6.88
CA LYS A 57 14.41 5.26 -6.57
C LYS A 57 15.23 5.01 -5.29
N LYS A 58 16.51 5.37 -5.30
CA LYS A 58 17.36 5.30 -4.10
C LYS A 58 16.96 6.40 -3.12
N VAL A 59 17.07 6.10 -1.82
CA VAL A 59 16.86 7.07 -0.74
C VAL A 59 17.77 8.27 -0.98
N ASP A 60 17.19 9.46 -0.84
CA ASP A 60 17.94 10.71 -0.84
C ASP A 60 18.77 10.79 0.46
N GLU A 61 20.09 10.76 0.33
CA GLU A 61 21.01 10.68 1.48
C GLU A 61 21.12 11.99 2.26
N ASP A 62 20.83 13.10 1.59
CA ASP A 62 20.89 14.43 2.19
C ASP A 62 19.64 14.76 3.01
N ARG A 63 18.60 13.93 2.93
CA ARG A 63 17.36 14.12 3.71
C ARG A 63 17.48 13.59 5.13
N GLU A 64 16.92 14.36 6.05
CA GLU A 64 16.76 13.94 7.45
C GLU A 64 15.86 12.70 7.64
N THR A 65 14.99 12.42 6.66
CA THR A 65 13.94 11.38 6.75
C THR A 65 13.75 10.65 5.43
N THR A 66 13.56 9.34 5.51
CA THR A 66 13.30 8.45 4.38
C THR A 66 11.97 8.77 3.73
N THR A 67 11.99 9.08 2.44
CA THR A 67 10.82 9.45 1.63
C THR A 67 9.74 8.36 1.61
N GLN A 68 8.48 8.77 1.55
CA GLN A 68 7.33 7.86 1.52
C GLN A 68 7.41 6.80 0.41
N TRP A 69 7.79 7.20 -0.80
CA TRP A 69 7.85 6.29 -1.95
C TRP A 69 8.87 5.16 -1.78
N PHE A 70 9.84 5.31 -0.87
CA PHE A 70 10.83 4.26 -0.59
C PHE A 70 10.16 2.98 -0.11
N PHE A 71 9.03 3.11 0.59
CA PHE A 71 8.32 1.99 1.16
C PHE A 71 7.45 1.21 0.15
N TYR A 72 7.22 1.73 -1.06
CA TYR A 72 6.35 1.06 -2.04
C TYR A 72 6.81 -0.36 -2.35
N LYS A 73 8.09 -0.51 -2.70
CA LYS A 73 8.70 -1.82 -3.01
C LYS A 73 8.55 -2.78 -1.84
N TYR A 74 8.87 -2.34 -0.62
CA TYR A 74 8.84 -3.21 0.55
C TYR A 74 7.43 -3.62 0.96
N ILE A 75 6.43 -2.76 0.76
CA ILE A 75 5.02 -3.12 1.03
C ILE A 75 4.56 -4.20 0.05
N LEU A 76 4.76 -4.01 -1.26
CA LEU A 76 4.35 -5.00 -2.26
C LEU A 76 5.12 -6.32 -2.09
N GLN A 77 6.44 -6.25 -1.85
CA GLN A 77 7.26 -7.41 -1.54
C GLN A 77 6.71 -8.18 -0.34
N THR A 78 6.44 -7.47 0.76
CA THR A 78 5.95 -8.10 1.99
C THR A 78 4.60 -8.77 1.77
N LEU A 79 3.69 -8.13 1.04
CA LEU A 79 2.39 -8.72 0.72
C LEU A 79 2.52 -10.02 -0.09
N ILE A 80 3.42 -10.06 -1.08
CA ILE A 80 3.70 -11.29 -1.85
C ILE A 80 4.27 -12.38 -0.93
N GLU A 81 5.26 -12.05 -0.10
CA GLU A 81 5.92 -13.00 0.80
C GLU A 81 4.96 -13.60 1.86
N VAL A 82 3.95 -12.85 2.31
CA VAL A 82 2.95 -13.34 3.29
C VAL A 82 1.74 -14.00 2.65
N GLY A 83 1.76 -14.28 1.33
CA GLY A 83 0.68 -15.00 0.64
C GLY A 83 -0.46 -14.11 0.17
N GLY A 84 -0.19 -12.83 -0.10
CA GLY A 84 -1.09 -11.89 -0.78
C GLY A 84 -1.91 -10.99 0.16
N GLN A 85 -2.06 -11.32 1.44
CA GLN A 85 -2.78 -10.47 2.40
C GLN A 85 -2.31 -10.66 3.83
N ALA A 86 -2.35 -9.60 4.64
CA ALA A 86 -2.12 -9.68 6.08
C ALA A 86 -2.69 -8.45 6.81
N LYS A 87 -2.75 -8.55 8.15
CA LYS A 87 -3.04 -7.39 9.00
C LYS A 87 -2.02 -6.28 8.75
N ARG A 88 -2.48 -5.04 8.63
CA ARG A 88 -1.64 -3.85 8.45
C ARG A 88 -0.51 -3.76 9.47
N SER A 89 -0.77 -4.09 10.73
CA SER A 89 0.25 -4.09 11.79
C SER A 89 1.41 -5.06 11.50
N LYS A 90 1.09 -6.29 11.07
CA LYS A 90 2.06 -7.32 10.66
C LYS A 90 2.90 -6.85 9.48
N ILE A 91 2.27 -6.22 8.48
CA ILE A 91 2.97 -5.69 7.31
C ILE A 91 3.93 -4.58 7.69
N ILE A 92 3.48 -3.62 8.51
CA ILE A 92 4.33 -2.50 8.97
C ILE A 92 5.53 -3.02 9.76
N GLU A 93 5.35 -4.05 10.60
CA GLU A 93 6.43 -4.69 11.34
C GLU A 93 7.47 -5.36 10.43
N ILE A 94 7.03 -6.14 9.44
CA ILE A 94 7.95 -6.80 8.48
C ILE A 94 8.66 -5.76 7.61
N VAL A 95 7.95 -4.72 7.14
CA VAL A 95 8.53 -3.61 6.38
C VAL A 95 9.59 -2.90 7.22
N PHE A 96 9.36 -2.69 8.51
CA PHE A 96 10.36 -2.12 9.41
C PHE A 96 11.63 -2.96 9.46
N GLN A 97 11.51 -4.27 9.70
CA GLN A 97 12.67 -5.17 9.77
C GLN A 97 13.51 -5.12 8.49
N LYS A 98 12.86 -5.08 7.32
CA LYS A 98 13.53 -4.98 6.01
C LYS A 98 14.17 -3.61 5.77
N THR A 99 13.56 -2.55 6.28
CA THR A 99 13.96 -1.16 5.95
C THR A 99 14.82 -0.49 7.01
N GLN A 100 14.91 -1.06 8.22
CA GLN A 100 15.64 -0.50 9.35
C GLN A 100 17.07 -0.04 9.00
N PRO A 101 17.88 -0.78 8.22
CA PRO A 101 19.23 -0.35 7.85
C PRO A 101 19.27 0.92 7.00
N PHE A 102 18.17 1.29 6.36
CA PHE A 102 18.06 2.44 5.44
C PHE A 102 17.32 3.63 6.06
N LEU A 103 16.72 3.47 7.25
CA LEU A 103 16.02 4.55 7.93
C LEU A 103 17.01 5.61 8.43
N ARG A 104 16.60 6.88 8.32
CA ARG A 104 17.39 8.03 8.76
C ARG A 104 17.09 8.36 10.22
N LYS A 105 17.97 9.14 10.86
CA LYS A 105 17.79 9.53 12.27
C LYS A 105 16.44 10.21 12.53
N GLY A 106 15.95 11.03 11.60
CA GLY A 106 14.67 11.72 11.75
C GLY A 106 13.45 10.78 11.70
N ASP A 107 13.58 9.58 11.16
CA ASP A 107 12.47 8.63 10.99
C ASP A 107 12.03 7.98 12.30
N TYR A 108 12.91 7.96 13.30
CA TYR A 108 12.63 7.46 14.65
C TYR A 108 11.95 8.50 15.55
N LYS A 109 11.81 9.76 15.10
CA LYS A 109 11.11 10.81 15.86
C LYS A 109 9.60 10.58 15.86
N THR A 110 8.97 10.94 16.97
CA THR A 110 7.51 10.96 17.11
C THR A 110 6.92 12.19 16.40
N ILE A 111 5.75 12.03 15.77
CA ILE A 111 4.96 13.16 15.21
C ILE A 111 3.93 13.66 16.25
N PRO A 112 3.30 14.83 16.08
CA PRO A 112 2.37 15.38 17.07
C PRO A 112 1.21 14.45 17.47
N SER A 113 0.81 13.53 16.60
CA SER A 113 -0.21 12.51 16.90
C SER A 113 0.27 11.33 17.76
N GLY A 114 1.54 11.32 18.18
CA GLY A 114 2.12 10.25 19.00
C GLY A 114 2.67 9.05 18.22
N ALA A 115 2.45 8.99 16.90
CA ALA A 115 3.02 7.93 16.06
C ALA A 115 4.51 8.14 15.77
N ILE A 116 5.26 7.06 15.52
CA ILE A 116 6.64 7.15 15.03
C ILE A 116 6.61 7.50 13.54
N ARG A 117 7.46 8.44 13.11
CA ARG A 117 7.44 9.01 11.76
C ARG A 117 7.57 7.96 10.66
N TRP A 118 8.47 6.98 10.78
CA TRP A 118 8.62 5.92 9.78
C TRP A 118 7.34 5.10 9.62
N SER A 119 6.71 4.69 10.72
CA SER A 119 5.49 3.87 10.71
C SER A 119 4.32 4.63 10.07
N ASN A 120 4.21 5.92 10.38
CA ASN A 120 3.27 6.81 9.70
C ASN A 120 3.57 6.91 8.19
N ARG A 121 4.83 7.00 7.77
CA ARG A 121 5.20 7.03 6.34
C ARG A 121 4.88 5.73 5.61
N VAL A 122 5.07 4.57 6.23
CA VAL A 122 4.65 3.28 5.67
C VAL A 122 3.13 3.27 5.45
N ALA A 123 2.35 3.81 6.39
CA ALA A 123 0.90 3.92 6.25
C ALA A 123 0.49 4.81 5.06
N TRP A 124 1.12 5.98 4.90
CA TRP A 124 0.87 6.85 3.75
C TRP A 124 1.32 6.22 2.43
N ALA A 125 2.41 5.45 2.44
CA ALA A 125 2.84 4.69 1.28
C ALA A 125 1.82 3.62 0.88
N GLY A 126 1.22 2.94 1.86
CA GLY A 126 0.10 2.01 1.62
C GLY A 126 -1.12 2.71 1.03
N LEU A 127 -1.48 3.90 1.52
CA LEU A 127 -2.56 4.68 0.93
C LEU A 127 -2.28 5.05 -0.54
N ASP A 128 -1.06 5.49 -0.87
CA ASP A 128 -0.68 5.75 -2.26
C ASP A 128 -0.80 4.50 -3.14
N LEU A 129 -0.35 3.35 -2.64
CA LEU A 129 -0.48 2.07 -3.35
C LEU A 129 -1.95 1.68 -3.55
N SER A 130 -2.81 2.00 -2.57
CA SER A 130 -4.24 1.72 -2.68
C SER A 130 -4.92 2.62 -3.71
N LEU A 131 -4.60 3.92 -3.71
CA LEU A 131 -5.06 4.87 -4.72
C LEU A 131 -4.49 4.54 -6.12
N ALA A 132 -3.32 3.91 -6.19
CA ALA A 132 -2.74 3.38 -7.43
C ALA A 132 -3.42 2.08 -7.90
N GLY A 133 -4.31 1.48 -7.11
CA GLY A 133 -4.95 0.19 -7.40
C GLY A 133 -4.05 -1.02 -7.17
N CYS A 134 -2.87 -0.86 -6.56
CA CYS A 134 -1.92 -1.94 -6.31
C CYS A 134 -2.26 -2.77 -5.07
N ILE A 135 -2.98 -2.18 -4.11
CA ILE A 135 -3.45 -2.88 -2.91
C ILE A 135 -4.88 -2.48 -2.57
N GLU A 136 -5.59 -3.37 -1.90
CA GLU A 136 -6.87 -3.10 -1.27
C GLU A 136 -6.69 -2.96 0.25
N ILE A 137 -7.42 -2.04 0.86
CA ILE A 137 -7.39 -1.77 2.29
C ILE A 137 -8.81 -1.90 2.85
N GLY A 138 -9.03 -2.86 3.76
CA GLY A 138 -10.33 -3.07 4.40
C GLY A 138 -10.18 -3.72 5.77
N HIS A 139 -10.93 -3.23 6.77
CA HIS A 139 -10.95 -3.79 8.14
C HIS A 139 -9.56 -4.03 8.78
N GLY A 140 -8.59 -3.17 8.47
CA GLY A 140 -7.21 -3.30 8.96
C GLY A 140 -6.37 -4.38 8.29
N ILE A 141 -6.88 -5.01 7.23
CA ILE A 141 -6.18 -5.95 6.35
C ILE A 141 -5.76 -5.21 5.08
N TRP A 142 -4.53 -5.46 4.63
CA TRP A 142 -4.10 -5.07 3.30
C TRP A 142 -3.96 -6.33 2.45
N ARG A 143 -4.41 -6.24 1.20
CA ARG A 143 -4.34 -7.30 0.18
C ARG A 143 -3.67 -6.75 -1.07
N ILE A 144 -2.77 -7.50 -1.68
CA ILE A 144 -2.21 -7.14 -3.00
C ILE A 144 -3.22 -7.45 -4.11
N THR A 145 -3.30 -6.58 -5.11
CA THR A 145 -4.11 -6.82 -6.31
C THR A 145 -3.25 -7.41 -7.43
N PRO A 146 -3.84 -7.95 -8.52
CA PRO A 146 -3.09 -8.35 -9.70
C PRO A 146 -2.23 -7.22 -10.28
N LEU A 147 -2.70 -5.97 -10.17
CA LEU A 147 -1.92 -4.79 -10.57
C LEU A 147 -0.68 -4.59 -9.70
N GLY A 148 -0.82 -4.76 -8.37
CA GLY A 148 0.32 -4.68 -7.45
C GLY A 148 1.36 -5.77 -7.71
N GLU A 149 0.92 -7.00 -7.97
CA GLU A 149 1.80 -8.10 -8.35
C GLU A 149 2.53 -7.78 -9.65
N LYS A 150 1.83 -7.29 -10.67
CA LYS A 150 2.45 -6.94 -11.95
C LYS A 150 3.45 -5.79 -11.83
N VAL A 151 3.12 -4.76 -11.04
CA VAL A 151 4.04 -3.66 -10.73
C VAL A 151 5.31 -4.21 -10.09
N TYR A 152 5.18 -5.09 -9.10
CA TYR A 152 6.33 -5.69 -8.43
C TYR A 152 7.16 -6.54 -9.39
N GLU A 153 6.53 -7.39 -10.20
CA GLU A 153 7.19 -8.23 -11.21
C GLU A 153 8.02 -7.39 -12.18
N VAL A 154 7.39 -6.44 -12.88
CA VAL A 154 8.05 -5.58 -13.89
C VAL A 154 9.17 -4.77 -13.25
N LYS A 155 8.90 -4.11 -12.11
CA LYS A 155 9.88 -3.23 -11.48
C LYS A 155 11.00 -3.98 -10.75
N SER A 156 10.77 -5.19 -10.27
CA SER A 156 11.85 -5.99 -9.67
C SER A 156 12.77 -6.63 -10.72
N ALA A 157 12.26 -6.87 -11.94
CA ALA A 157 13.02 -7.38 -13.07
C ALA A 157 13.90 -6.31 -13.76
N GLU A 158 13.56 -5.02 -13.61
CA GLU A 158 14.42 -3.88 -13.98
C GLU A 158 15.70 -3.91 -13.12
N ARG A 159 16.66 -4.76 -13.48
CA ARG A 159 18.02 -4.73 -12.91
C ARG A 159 18.66 -3.39 -13.25
N PHE A 160 19.24 -2.75 -12.24
CA PHE A 160 19.98 -1.49 -12.32
C PHE A 160 21.15 -1.55 -13.29
#